data_AF-A0A969Y1Y7-F1
#
_entry.id   AF-A0A969Y1Y7-F1
#
_cell.length_a   1.000
_cell.length_b   1.000
_cell.length_c   1.000
_cell.angle_alpha   90.00
_cell.angle_beta   90.00
_cell.angle_gamma   90.00
#
_symmetry.space_group_name_H-M   'P 1'
#
loop_
_entity.id
_entity.type
_entity.pdbx_description
1 polymer ?
#
loop_
_entity_poly.entity_id
_entity_poly.type
_entity_poly.pdbx_seq_one_letter_code
_entity_poly.pdbx_strand_id
1 'polypeptide(L)'
;MYSVLIRGGQIIDGTAKPSYQADIAVYDDRIAAVAENIKEPAQVVIDAAGQVVAPGFIDIHSHTDETIFSTPLSDSKLMQGVTSEVIGNCGIGLFPTSKEHVADLENYAKVHGFVLGPDGITWEKFSDYADELTKLPLGPNLLPLVAHGALRIAVMGFDNRPPTDTEMATM
;
A
#
# COMPACT_ATOMS: atom_id res chain seq x y z
N MET A 1 4.64 -30.51 -2.65
CA MET A 1 4.26 -29.86 -3.92
C MET A 1 4.15 -28.38 -3.65
N TYR A 2 4.84 -27.56 -4.42
CA TYR A 2 4.83 -26.10 -4.26
C TYR A 2 3.62 -25.46 -4.96
N SER A 3 3.27 -24.23 -4.57
CA SER A 3 2.20 -23.46 -5.22
C SER A 3 2.70 -22.87 -6.54
N VAL A 4 3.86 -22.21 -6.50
CA VAL A 4 4.52 -21.64 -7.69
C VAL A 4 6.00 -22.04 -7.69
N LEU A 5 6.54 -22.31 -8.88
CA LEU A 5 7.98 -22.49 -9.11
C LEU A 5 8.42 -21.59 -10.26
N ILE A 6 9.29 -20.62 -9.95
CA ILE A 6 9.93 -19.73 -10.93
C ILE A 6 11.29 -20.35 -11.27
N ARG A 7 11.52 -20.71 -12.54
CA ARG A 7 12.72 -21.47 -12.96
C ARG A 7 13.72 -20.66 -13.76
N GLY A 8 15.01 -20.90 -13.52
CA GLY A 8 16.11 -20.43 -14.36
C GLY A 8 16.24 -18.90 -14.42
N GLY A 9 15.79 -18.21 -13.37
CA GLY A 9 15.81 -16.76 -13.29
C GLY A 9 17.15 -16.22 -12.84
N GLN A 10 17.50 -15.02 -13.32
CA GLN A 10 18.59 -14.24 -12.75
C GLN A 10 18.08 -13.52 -11.49
N ILE A 11 18.45 -14.00 -10.31
CA ILE A 11 17.96 -13.48 -9.04
C ILE A 11 18.73 -12.21 -8.64
N ILE A 12 17.99 -11.14 -8.34
CA ILE A 12 18.47 -9.95 -7.63
C ILE A 12 17.68 -9.88 -6.32
N ASP A 13 18.27 -10.33 -5.22
CA ASP A 13 17.57 -10.58 -3.95
C ASP A 13 17.33 -9.32 -3.08
N GLY A 14 17.70 -8.14 -3.58
CA GLY A 14 17.56 -6.87 -2.86
C GLY A 14 18.66 -6.60 -1.81
N THR A 15 19.63 -7.50 -1.62
CA THR A 15 20.73 -7.33 -0.64
C THR A 15 21.92 -6.53 -1.17
N ALA A 16 21.78 -5.95 -2.37
CA ALA A 16 22.85 -5.27 -3.13
C ALA A 16 24.07 -6.14 -3.47
N LYS A 17 23.95 -7.47 -3.36
CA LYS A 17 24.95 -8.42 -3.85
C LYS A 17 24.84 -8.62 -5.36
N PRO A 18 25.89 -9.16 -6.02
CA PRO A 18 25.80 -9.58 -7.41
C PRO A 18 24.65 -10.58 -7.63
N SER A 19 24.04 -10.52 -8.80
CA SER A 19 22.98 -11.45 -9.17
C SER A 19 23.51 -12.87 -9.33
N TYR A 20 22.65 -13.87 -9.09
CA TYR A 20 22.97 -15.29 -9.27
C TYR A 20 21.81 -16.05 -9.92
N GLN A 21 22.11 -17.16 -10.58
CA GLN A 21 21.11 -18.00 -11.24
C GLN A 21 20.51 -18.98 -10.22
N ALA A 22 19.18 -19.02 -10.10
CA ALA A 22 18.49 -19.98 -9.25
C ALA A 22 17.02 -20.12 -9.63
N ASP A 23 16.40 -21.18 -9.11
CA ASP A 23 14.96 -21.35 -9.03
C ASP A 23 14.42 -20.81 -7.69
N ILE A 24 13.18 -20.33 -7.70
CA ILE A 24 12.44 -19.92 -6.50
C ILE A 24 11.15 -20.74 -6.39
N ALA A 25 10.98 -21.45 -5.29
CA ALA A 25 9.74 -22.13 -4.95
C ALA A 25 8.94 -21.34 -3.92
N VAL A 26 7.65 -21.18 -4.18
CA VAL A 26 6.68 -20.55 -3.29
C VAL A 26 5.71 -21.61 -2.79
N TYR A 27 5.49 -21.65 -1.48
CA TYR A 27 4.44 -22.43 -0.86
C TYR A 27 3.47 -21.46 -0.17
N ASP A 28 2.23 -21.47 -0.62
CA ASP A 28 1.18 -20.51 -0.25
C ASP A 28 1.66 -19.05 -0.39
N ASP A 29 1.86 -18.34 0.71
CA ASP A 29 2.22 -16.91 0.77
C ASP A 29 3.72 -16.67 0.98
N ARG A 30 4.55 -17.73 0.98
CA ARG A 30 5.97 -17.63 1.36
C ARG A 30 6.91 -18.25 0.35
N ILE A 31 8.07 -17.62 0.21
CA ILE A 31 9.22 -18.23 -0.44
C ILE A 31 9.67 -19.42 0.42
N ALA A 32 9.50 -20.63 -0.10
CA ALA A 32 9.81 -21.87 0.59
C ALA A 32 11.26 -22.32 0.35
N ALA A 33 11.80 -22.07 -0.84
CA ALA A 33 13.18 -22.40 -1.18
C ALA A 33 13.72 -21.51 -2.30
N VAL A 34 15.04 -21.28 -2.26
CA VAL A 34 15.82 -20.70 -3.34
C VAL A 34 17.05 -21.59 -3.54
N ALA A 35 17.19 -22.19 -4.72
CA ALA A 35 18.28 -23.13 -5.01
C ALA A 35 18.55 -23.21 -6.52
N GLU A 36 19.74 -23.66 -6.92
CA GLU A 36 20.13 -23.73 -8.34
C GLU A 36 19.21 -24.65 -9.19
N ASN A 37 18.59 -25.67 -8.60
CA ASN A 37 17.79 -26.65 -9.34
C ASN A 37 16.76 -27.34 -8.43
N ILE A 38 15.52 -26.86 -8.43
CA ILE A 38 14.44 -27.42 -7.61
C ILE A 38 13.73 -28.54 -8.40
N LYS A 39 13.71 -29.75 -7.83
CA LYS A 39 13.17 -30.96 -8.49
C LYS A 39 11.73 -31.26 -8.12
N GLU A 40 11.27 -30.75 -7.00
CA GLU A 40 9.93 -30.95 -6.49
C GLU A 40 8.89 -30.30 -7.44
N PRO A 41 7.72 -30.93 -7.61
CA PRO A 41 6.68 -30.40 -8.48
C PRO A 41 6.00 -29.17 -7.85
N ALA A 42 5.50 -28.28 -8.71
CA ALA A 42 4.67 -27.14 -8.35
C ALA A 42 3.36 -27.14 -9.15
N GLN A 43 2.32 -26.51 -8.61
CA GLN A 43 1.03 -26.35 -9.30
C GLN A 43 1.17 -25.45 -10.53
N VAL A 44 1.92 -24.34 -10.38
CA VAL A 44 2.25 -23.41 -11.46
C VAL A 44 3.77 -23.38 -11.63
N VAL A 45 4.24 -23.48 -12.88
CA VAL A 45 5.65 -23.33 -13.23
C VAL A 45 5.79 -22.15 -14.18
N ILE A 46 6.67 -21.20 -13.83
CA ILE A 46 7.00 -20.01 -14.61
C ILE A 46 8.43 -20.17 -15.12
N ASP A 47 8.62 -20.10 -16.44
CA ASP A 47 9.95 -20.06 -17.06
C ASP A 47 10.47 -18.62 -17.07
N ALA A 48 11.51 -18.35 -16.28
CA ALA A 48 12.14 -17.05 -16.15
C ALA A 48 13.53 -17.01 -16.82
N ALA A 49 13.82 -17.95 -17.73
CA ALA A 49 15.08 -17.94 -18.48
C ALA A 49 15.29 -16.61 -19.22
N GLY A 50 16.45 -15.99 -18.97
CA GLY A 50 16.79 -14.68 -19.55
C GLY A 50 16.05 -13.49 -18.91
N GLN A 51 15.25 -13.72 -17.87
CA GLN A 51 14.56 -12.68 -17.10
C GLN A 51 15.24 -12.48 -15.74
N VAL A 52 14.96 -11.32 -15.13
CA VAL A 52 15.33 -11.03 -13.74
C VAL A 52 14.15 -11.37 -12.84
N VAL A 53 14.45 -11.99 -11.69
CA VAL A 53 13.49 -12.19 -10.62
C VAL A 53 13.99 -11.41 -9.40
N ALA A 54 13.15 -10.53 -8.89
CA ALA A 54 13.47 -9.64 -7.77
C ALA A 54 12.32 -9.63 -6.75
N PRO A 55 12.57 -9.17 -5.51
CA PRO A 55 11.48 -8.78 -4.61
C PRO A 55 10.56 -7.79 -5.31
N GLY A 56 9.26 -7.90 -5.03
CA GLY A 56 8.29 -6.91 -5.50
C GLY A 56 8.68 -5.52 -4.99
N PHE A 57 8.49 -4.50 -5.82
CA PHE A 57 8.91 -3.15 -5.47
C PHE A 57 8.02 -2.56 -4.38
N ILE A 58 8.62 -1.72 -3.54
CA ILE A 58 7.94 -0.99 -2.47
C ILE A 58 7.89 0.48 -2.89
N ASP A 59 6.69 0.98 -3.18
CA ASP A 59 6.47 2.40 -3.42
C ASP A 59 6.29 3.10 -2.07
N ILE A 60 7.35 3.79 -1.64
CA ILE A 60 7.38 4.47 -0.34
C ILE A 60 6.62 5.81 -0.33
N HIS A 61 6.09 6.25 -1.48
CA HIS A 61 5.43 7.54 -1.59
C HIS A 61 4.27 7.49 -2.58
N SER A 62 3.14 6.98 -2.11
CA SER A 62 1.93 6.85 -2.90
C SER A 62 0.77 7.68 -2.35
N HIS A 63 -0.18 7.93 -3.25
CA HIS A 63 -1.45 8.60 -3.02
C HIS A 63 -2.63 7.75 -3.52
N THR A 64 -2.53 6.43 -3.43
CA THR A 64 -3.63 5.49 -3.71
C THR A 64 -4.68 5.45 -2.59
N ASP A 65 -4.58 6.37 -1.61
CA ASP A 65 -5.48 6.50 -0.45
C ASP A 65 -6.97 6.40 -0.80
N GLU A 66 -7.38 7.07 -1.88
CA GLU A 66 -8.76 7.09 -2.37
C GLU A 66 -8.98 6.07 -3.49
N THR A 67 -8.13 6.06 -4.50
CA THR A 67 -8.36 5.26 -5.72
C THR A 67 -8.38 3.76 -5.46
N ILE A 68 -7.80 3.29 -4.34
CA ILE A 68 -7.87 1.88 -3.95
C ILE A 68 -9.32 1.39 -3.73
N PHE A 69 -10.23 2.25 -3.30
CA PHE A 69 -11.62 1.86 -3.07
C PHE A 69 -12.40 1.61 -4.37
N SER A 70 -12.03 2.29 -5.46
CA SER A 70 -12.64 2.09 -6.78
C SER A 70 -11.87 1.08 -7.64
N THR A 71 -10.54 1.00 -7.47
CA THR A 71 -9.64 0.13 -8.23
C THR A 71 -8.70 -0.64 -7.28
N PRO A 72 -9.22 -1.62 -6.53
CA PRO A 72 -8.47 -2.27 -5.45
C PRO A 72 -7.26 -3.09 -5.92
N LEU A 73 -7.24 -3.50 -7.19
CA LEU A 73 -6.08 -4.17 -7.78
C LEU A 73 -4.91 -3.21 -8.02
N SER A 74 -5.15 -1.90 -8.12
CA SER A 74 -4.12 -0.89 -8.38
C SER A 74 -3.26 -1.26 -9.60
N ASP A 75 -3.91 -1.55 -10.74
CA ASP A 75 -3.25 -2.07 -11.95
C ASP A 75 -2.06 -1.20 -12.40
N SER A 76 -2.19 0.12 -12.25
CA SER A 76 -1.12 1.07 -12.57
C SER A 76 0.17 0.80 -11.78
N LYS A 77 0.06 0.29 -10.56
CA LYS A 77 1.19 -0.06 -9.67
C LYS A 77 1.68 -1.48 -9.95
N LEU A 78 0.76 -2.44 -10.04
CA LEU A 78 1.11 -3.85 -10.32
C LEU A 78 1.85 -4.00 -11.65
N MET A 79 1.43 -3.28 -12.70
CA MET A 79 2.08 -3.31 -14.01
C MET A 79 3.52 -2.74 -14.00
N GLN A 80 3.90 -2.02 -12.94
CA GLN A 80 5.26 -1.55 -12.73
C GLN A 80 6.09 -2.48 -11.83
N GLY A 81 5.49 -3.56 -11.30
CA GLY A 81 6.12 -4.47 -10.34
C GLY A 81 6.02 -4.03 -8.88
N VAL A 82 5.22 -3.00 -8.57
CA VAL A 82 4.97 -2.57 -7.18
C VAL A 82 4.05 -3.58 -6.51
N THR A 83 4.43 -4.06 -5.33
CA THR A 83 3.65 -5.02 -4.53
C THR A 83 3.28 -4.49 -3.16
N SER A 84 3.83 -3.35 -2.76
CA SER A 84 3.52 -2.69 -1.49
C SER A 84 3.58 -1.18 -1.66
N GLU A 85 2.66 -0.47 -1.04
CA GLU A 85 2.56 0.99 -1.10
C GLU A 85 2.47 1.60 0.30
N VAL A 86 3.22 2.67 0.53
CA VAL A 86 3.05 3.55 1.69
C VAL A 86 2.17 4.72 1.27
N ILE A 87 1.03 4.87 1.93
CA ILE A 87 0.01 5.91 1.64
C ILE A 87 -0.12 6.89 2.81
N GLY A 88 -0.94 7.94 2.69
CA GLY A 88 -1.06 9.00 3.71
C GLY A 88 0.08 10.01 3.69
N ASN A 89 0.73 10.15 2.52
CA ASN A 89 1.89 11.01 2.34
C ASN A 89 1.53 12.50 2.34
N CYS A 90 2.54 13.37 2.46
CA CYS A 90 2.39 14.83 2.31
C CYS A 90 1.42 15.51 3.30
N GLY A 91 0.99 14.80 4.36
CA GLY A 91 -0.09 15.26 5.23
C GLY A 91 -1.48 15.15 4.61
N ILE A 92 -1.60 14.55 3.43
CA ILE A 92 -2.84 14.31 2.69
C ILE A 92 -3.31 12.89 3.00
N GLY A 93 -4.56 12.76 3.43
CA GLY A 93 -5.14 11.46 3.73
C GLY A 93 -6.63 11.59 3.99
N LEU A 94 -7.30 10.43 4.05
CA LEU A 94 -8.73 10.33 4.28
C LEU A 94 -9.08 10.05 5.75
N PHE A 95 -8.08 9.93 6.63
CA PHE A 95 -8.28 9.73 8.05
C PHE A 95 -7.18 10.47 8.85
N PRO A 96 -7.43 10.82 10.12
CA PRO A 96 -8.74 10.76 10.78
C PRO A 96 -9.64 11.93 10.33
N THR A 97 -10.94 11.77 10.54
CA THR A 97 -11.93 12.86 10.45
C THR A 97 -12.61 13.13 11.79
N SER A 98 -13.48 14.14 11.85
CA SER A 98 -14.38 14.40 12.98
C SER A 98 -15.75 14.85 12.48
N LYS A 99 -16.78 14.64 13.29
CA LYS A 99 -18.16 15.07 12.94
C LYS A 99 -18.28 16.57 12.67
N GLU A 100 -17.43 17.37 13.32
CA GLU A 100 -17.41 18.82 13.17
C GLU A 100 -16.72 19.25 11.86
N HIS A 101 -15.65 18.55 11.46
CA HIS A 101 -14.77 18.97 10.35
C HIS A 101 -14.72 18.01 9.16
N VAL A 102 -15.67 17.06 9.06
CA VAL A 102 -15.71 16.12 7.91
C VAL A 102 -15.81 16.85 6.58
N ALA A 103 -16.65 17.88 6.48
CA ALA A 103 -16.79 18.67 5.26
C ALA A 103 -15.50 19.41 4.88
N ASP A 104 -14.72 19.86 5.88
CA ASP A 104 -13.42 20.50 5.66
C ASP A 104 -12.42 19.49 5.09
N LEU A 105 -12.37 18.28 5.65
CA LEU A 105 -11.49 17.21 5.17
C LEU A 105 -11.86 16.75 3.76
N GLU A 106 -13.16 16.63 3.46
CA GLU A 106 -13.62 16.31 2.11
C GLU A 106 -13.23 17.38 1.10
N ASN A 107 -13.34 18.66 1.48
CA ASN A 107 -12.90 19.75 0.62
C ASN A 107 -11.38 19.72 0.41
N TYR A 108 -10.62 19.45 1.47
CA TYR A 108 -9.16 19.28 1.39
C TYR A 108 -8.78 18.14 0.42
N ALA A 109 -9.41 16.97 0.55
CA ALA A 109 -9.20 15.83 -0.34
C ALA A 109 -9.52 16.18 -1.81
N LYS A 110 -10.64 16.86 -2.08
CA LYS A 110 -11.04 17.28 -3.44
C LYS A 110 -10.05 18.25 -4.07
N VAL A 111 -9.52 19.21 -3.31
CA VAL A 111 -8.47 20.13 -3.80
C VAL A 111 -7.19 19.38 -4.17
N HIS A 112 -6.91 18.26 -3.51
CA HIS A 112 -5.81 17.36 -3.83
C HIS A 112 -6.15 16.31 -4.91
N GLY A 113 -7.31 16.42 -5.55
CA GLY A 113 -7.69 15.59 -6.70
C GLY A 113 -8.33 14.25 -6.34
N PHE A 114 -8.68 14.01 -5.08
CA PHE A 114 -9.38 12.79 -4.67
C PHE A 114 -10.85 12.86 -5.08
N VAL A 115 -11.37 11.76 -5.61
CA VAL A 115 -12.76 11.63 -6.04
C VAL A 115 -13.51 10.80 -5.01
N LEU A 116 -14.13 11.47 -4.04
CA LEU A 116 -14.79 10.79 -2.94
C LEU A 116 -16.01 9.98 -3.40
N GLY A 117 -16.20 8.81 -2.79
CA GLY A 117 -17.37 7.98 -2.96
C GLY A 117 -18.66 8.62 -2.42
N PRO A 118 -19.82 8.00 -2.67
CA PRO A 118 -21.12 8.55 -2.28
C PRO A 118 -21.29 8.71 -0.77
N ASP A 119 -20.61 7.89 0.02
CA ASP A 119 -20.66 7.91 1.49
C ASP A 119 -19.69 8.94 2.11
N GLY A 120 -18.87 9.61 1.29
CA GLY A 120 -17.91 10.59 1.76
C GLY A 120 -16.81 9.99 2.64
N ILE A 121 -16.21 10.82 3.50
CA ILE A 121 -15.20 10.37 4.47
C ILE A 121 -15.89 10.09 5.81
N THR A 122 -15.67 8.89 6.37
CA THR A 122 -16.35 8.46 7.61
C THR A 122 -15.41 7.94 8.70
N TRP A 123 -14.10 7.91 8.45
CA TRP A 123 -13.11 7.26 9.32
C TRP A 123 -12.57 8.20 10.40
N GLU A 124 -13.16 8.16 11.59
CA GLU A 124 -12.67 8.94 12.75
C GLU A 124 -11.40 8.34 13.37
N LYS A 125 -11.18 7.03 13.21
CA LYS A 125 -10.02 6.30 13.74
C LYS A 125 -9.31 5.49 12.66
N PHE A 126 -8.04 5.20 12.92
CA PHE A 126 -7.26 4.29 12.06
C PHE A 126 -7.91 2.91 11.93
N SER A 127 -8.51 2.37 13.00
CA SER A 127 -9.20 1.07 12.96
C SER A 127 -10.33 1.06 11.92
N ASP A 128 -11.10 2.15 11.84
CA ASP A 128 -12.24 2.23 10.93
C ASP A 128 -11.74 2.20 9.47
N TYR A 129 -10.65 2.93 9.20
CA TYR A 129 -10.01 2.96 7.88
C TYR A 129 -9.39 1.61 7.51
N ALA A 130 -8.63 1.02 8.43
CA ALA A 130 -7.99 -0.27 8.24
C ALA A 130 -9.03 -1.39 8.00
N ASP A 131 -10.12 -1.40 8.76
CA ASP A 131 -11.19 -2.39 8.60
C ASP A 131 -11.82 -2.31 7.19
N GLU A 132 -12.05 -1.12 6.65
CA GLU A 132 -12.53 -0.99 5.26
C GLU A 132 -11.52 -1.48 4.23
N LEU A 133 -10.22 -1.17 4.40
CA LEU A 133 -9.18 -1.66 3.50
C LEU A 133 -9.10 -3.20 3.49
N THR A 134 -9.26 -3.85 4.66
CA THR A 134 -9.19 -5.33 4.75
C THR A 134 -10.34 -6.07 4.05
N LYS A 135 -11.44 -5.37 3.73
CA LYS A 135 -12.56 -5.94 2.98
C LYS A 135 -12.32 -5.95 1.47
N LEU A 136 -11.31 -5.21 1.00
CA LEU A 136 -11.02 -5.07 -0.42
C LEU A 136 -10.13 -6.22 -0.92
N PRO A 137 -10.30 -6.67 -2.18
CA PRO A 137 -9.39 -7.61 -2.83
C PRO A 137 -8.13 -6.85 -3.30
N LEU A 138 -7.29 -6.43 -2.35
CA LEU A 138 -6.14 -5.59 -2.62
C LEU A 138 -5.12 -6.32 -3.50
N GLY A 139 -4.66 -5.64 -4.56
CA GLY A 139 -3.52 -6.07 -5.37
C GLY A 139 -2.20 -5.92 -4.61
N PRO A 140 -1.80 -4.68 -4.24
CA PRO A 140 -0.64 -4.45 -3.40
C PRO A 140 -0.96 -4.53 -1.91
N ASN A 141 0.06 -4.74 -1.08
CA ASN A 141 -0.02 -4.47 0.35
C ASN A 141 -0.09 -2.96 0.59
N LEU A 142 -0.91 -2.51 1.56
CA LEU A 142 -0.99 -1.11 1.94
C LEU A 142 -0.43 -0.87 3.33
N LEU A 143 0.37 0.20 3.46
CA LEU A 143 1.01 0.65 4.69
C LEU A 143 0.62 2.12 4.95
N PRO A 144 -0.53 2.39 5.60
CA PRO A 144 -1.01 3.75 5.77
C PRO A 144 -0.22 4.52 6.84
N LEU A 145 0.19 5.74 6.51
CA LEU A 145 0.63 6.75 7.48
C LEU A 145 -0.60 7.49 8.02
N VAL A 146 -0.45 8.09 9.20
CA VAL A 146 -1.43 9.06 9.70
C VAL A 146 -1.11 10.43 9.10
N ALA A 147 -2.02 10.95 8.29
CA ALA A 147 -1.83 12.20 7.59
C ALA A 147 -1.98 13.40 8.54
N HIS A 148 -0.92 14.20 8.69
CA HIS A 148 -0.93 15.36 9.58
C HIS A 148 -1.99 16.42 9.20
N GLY A 149 -2.23 16.65 7.90
CA GLY A 149 -3.26 17.58 7.45
C GLY A 149 -4.66 17.12 7.86
N ALA A 150 -4.95 15.82 7.71
CA ALA A 150 -6.20 15.24 8.18
C ALA A 150 -6.36 15.34 9.71
N LEU A 151 -5.32 15.02 10.47
CA LEU A 151 -5.29 15.20 11.94
C LEU A 151 -5.60 16.65 12.35
N ARG A 152 -4.94 17.62 11.72
CA ARG A 152 -5.16 19.03 12.01
C ARG A 152 -6.58 19.47 11.68
N ILE A 153 -7.10 19.05 10.53
CA ILE A 153 -8.46 19.38 10.12
C ILE A 153 -9.47 18.76 11.10
N ALA A 154 -9.28 17.50 11.50
CA ALA A 154 -10.17 16.84 12.44
C ALA A 154 -10.27 17.55 13.80
N VAL A 155 -9.20 18.23 14.24
CA VAL A 155 -9.13 18.91 15.55
C VAL A 155 -9.38 20.42 15.48
N MET A 156 -8.98 21.08 14.39
CA MET A 156 -8.92 22.54 14.28
C MET A 156 -9.65 23.09 13.05
N GLY A 157 -10.16 22.24 12.16
CA GLY A 157 -10.59 22.66 10.82
C GLY A 157 -9.45 23.35 10.05
N PHE A 158 -9.79 24.39 9.29
CA PHE A 158 -8.82 25.19 8.52
C PHE A 158 -8.21 26.38 9.29
N ASP A 159 -8.32 26.40 10.63
CA ASP A 159 -7.75 27.46 11.44
C ASP A 159 -6.24 27.63 11.19
N ASN A 160 -5.87 28.75 10.56
CA ASN A 160 -4.49 29.07 10.23
C ASN A 160 -3.75 29.71 11.42
N ARG A 161 -3.54 28.90 12.46
CA ARG A 161 -2.81 29.27 13.68
C ARG A 161 -2.07 28.06 14.25
N PRO A 162 -1.10 28.27 15.15
CA PRO A 162 -0.59 27.18 15.97
C PRO A 162 -1.72 26.50 16.78
N PRO A 163 -1.66 25.17 16.99
CA PRO A 163 -2.56 24.51 17.93
C PRO A 163 -2.30 25.03 19.34
N THR A 164 -3.38 25.14 20.11
CA THR A 164 -3.31 25.25 21.57
C THR A 164 -2.77 23.95 22.16
N ASP A 165 -2.34 23.98 23.42
CA ASP A 165 -1.84 22.78 24.12
C ASP A 165 -2.89 21.65 24.15
N THR A 166 -4.18 22.00 24.27
CA THR A 166 -5.27 21.01 24.24
C THR A 166 -5.45 20.39 22.86
N GLU A 167 -5.41 21.19 21.79
CA GLU A 167 -5.51 20.67 20.41
C GLU A 167 -4.28 19.83 20.06
N MET A 168 -3.09 20.25 20.49
CA MET A 168 -1.86 19.48 20.33
C MET A 168 -1.92 18.15 21.06
N ALA A 169 -2.48 18.11 22.27
CA ALA A 169 -2.64 16.87 23.02
C ALA A 169 -3.75 15.96 22.47
N THR A 170 -4.67 16.51 21.66
CA THR A 170 -5.77 15.75 21.03
C THR A 170 -5.34 15.10 19.72
N MET A 171 -4.43 15.74 18.97
CA MET A 171 -3.79 15.19 17.76
C MET A 171 -2.80 14.07 18.11
#